data_AF-A0A520KEY3-F1
#
_entry.id   AF-A0A520KEY3-F1
#
_cell.length_a   1.000
_cell.length_b   1.000
_cell.length_c   1.000
_cell.angle_alpha   90.00
_cell.angle_beta   90.00
_cell.angle_gamma   90.00
#
_symmetry.space_group_name_H-M   'P 1'
#
loop_
_entity.id
_entity.type
_entity.pdbx_description
1 polymer ?
#
loop_
_entity_poly.entity_id
_entity_poly.type
_entity_poly.pdbx_seq_one_letter_code
_entity_poly.pdbx_strand_id
1 'polypeptide(L)'
;MGFFNIISDKLDIFIRQFGFSSSSALLISIHTISPTSSILTAGELLKNGLISIKECLLALLIGRLLFIIVMDYPRHSFPFYVSFFPVKLAFKLVTIEIIINIIITPILMIIVYFLIP
;
A
#
# COMPACT_ATOMS: atom_id res chain seq x y z
N MET A 1 8.16 21.69 14.80
CA MET A 1 8.43 20.26 14.59
C MET A 1 7.25 19.68 13.83
N GLY A 2 7.43 19.37 12.54
CA GLY A 2 6.33 19.16 11.61
C GLY A 2 5.64 17.80 11.78
N PHE A 3 4.33 17.77 11.48
CA PHE A 3 3.50 16.55 11.35
C PHE A 3 4.19 15.46 10.51
N PHE A 4 4.97 15.88 9.51
CA PHE A 4 5.80 15.02 8.67
C PHE A 4 6.85 14.21 9.44
N ASN A 5 7.52 14.79 10.45
CA ASN A 5 8.53 14.08 11.24
C ASN A 5 7.88 13.02 12.14
N ILE A 6 6.70 13.28 12.68
CA ILE A 6 5.98 12.32 13.53
C ILE A 6 5.54 11.11 12.71
N ILE A 7 5.10 11.33 11.47
CA ILE A 7 4.76 10.26 10.54
C ILE A 7 6.03 9.50 10.16
N SER A 8 7.10 10.21 9.82
CA SER A 8 8.37 9.60 9.41
C SER A 8 8.98 8.75 10.53
N ASP A 9 8.98 9.22 11.78
CA ASP A 9 9.56 8.49 12.93
C ASP A 9 8.74 7.24 13.29
N LYS A 10 7.40 7.32 13.22
CA LYS A 10 6.54 6.14 13.45
C LYS A 10 6.63 5.15 12.29
N LEU A 11 6.79 5.64 11.07
CA LEU A 11 7.08 4.78 9.92
C LEU A 11 8.46 4.14 10.09
N ASP A 12 9.51 4.87 10.48
CA ASP A 12 10.89 4.37 10.56
C ASP A 12 11.02 3.21 11.55
N ILE A 13 10.29 3.26 12.67
CA ILE A 13 10.21 2.16 13.66
C ILE A 13 9.55 0.91 13.06
N PHE A 14 8.46 1.08 12.30
CA PHE A 14 7.75 -0.02 11.65
C PHE A 14 8.52 -0.58 10.43
N ILE A 15 9.24 0.29 9.72
CA ILE A 15 10.07 0.02 8.53
C ILE A 15 11.32 -0.78 8.91
N ARG A 16 12.02 -0.40 9.99
CA ARG A 16 13.21 -1.11 10.47
C ARG A 16 12.91 -2.51 10.98
N GLN A 17 11.71 -2.74 11.53
CA GLN A 17 11.32 -4.06 12.05
C GLN A 17 11.10 -5.11 10.93
N PHE A 18 10.84 -4.66 9.69
CA PHE A 18 10.69 -5.51 8.52
C PHE A 18 11.89 -5.47 7.55
N GLY A 19 12.96 -4.73 7.87
CA GLY A 19 14.18 -4.66 7.03
C GLY A 19 14.04 -3.82 5.75
N PHE A 20 13.08 -2.89 5.71
CA PHE A 20 12.80 -2.07 4.54
C PHE A 20 13.81 -0.92 4.37
N SER A 21 14.41 -0.77 3.18
CA SER A 21 15.28 0.35 2.83
C SER A 21 14.51 1.69 2.73
N SER A 22 15.20 2.83 2.87
CA SER A 22 14.59 4.16 2.71
C SER A 22 13.89 4.35 1.35
N SER A 23 14.42 3.73 0.30
CA SER A 23 13.82 3.71 -1.03
C SER A 23 12.45 3.04 -1.06
N SER A 24 12.28 1.94 -0.32
CA SER A 24 11.00 1.21 -0.23
C SER A 24 9.92 2.01 0.51
N ALA A 25 10.29 2.76 1.55
CA ALA A 25 9.39 3.66 2.29
C ALA A 25 8.88 4.81 1.40
N LEU A 26 9.77 5.37 0.58
CA LEU A 26 9.44 6.39 -0.41
C LEU A 26 8.44 5.82 -1.43
N LEU A 27 8.68 4.60 -1.90
CA LEU A 27 7.82 3.86 -2.83
C LEU A 27 6.41 3.64 -2.28
N ILE A 28 6.30 3.19 -1.02
CA ILE A 28 5.03 3.01 -0.30
C ILE A 28 4.26 4.33 -0.21
N SER A 29 4.97 5.40 0.15
CA SER A 29 4.39 6.73 0.30
C SER A 29 3.83 7.26 -1.02
N ILE A 30 4.58 7.12 -2.11
CA ILE A 30 4.11 7.50 -3.45
C ILE A 30 2.91 6.64 -3.85
N HIS A 31 2.94 5.33 -3.61
CA HIS A 31 1.85 4.43 -4.01
C HIS A 31 0.53 4.76 -3.31
N THR A 32 0.61 5.15 -2.04
CA THR A 32 -0.56 5.53 -1.23
C THR A 32 -1.32 6.69 -1.86
N ILE A 33 -0.63 7.56 -2.60
CA ILE A 33 -1.23 8.75 -3.24
C ILE A 33 -1.52 8.48 -4.72
N SER A 34 -0.58 7.86 -5.43
CA SER A 34 -0.63 7.62 -6.87
C SER A 34 0.00 6.26 -7.23
N PRO A 35 -0.82 5.22 -7.39
CA PRO A 35 -0.34 3.88 -7.76
C PRO A 35 0.46 3.85 -9.07
N THR A 36 0.03 4.61 -10.07
CA THR A 36 0.68 4.67 -11.39
C THR A 36 2.08 5.27 -11.31
N SER A 37 2.23 6.40 -10.61
CA SER A 37 3.53 7.06 -10.40
C SER A 37 4.48 6.17 -9.59
N SER A 38 3.95 5.45 -8.62
CA SER A 38 4.71 4.50 -7.82
C SER A 38 5.27 3.36 -8.66
N ILE A 39 4.48 2.76 -9.56
CA ILE A 39 4.96 1.69 -10.46
C ILE A 39 6.11 2.17 -11.35
N LEU A 40 5.98 3.38 -11.94
CA LEU A 40 7.04 3.99 -12.74
C LEU A 40 8.32 4.18 -11.92
N THR A 41 8.18 4.71 -10.71
CA THR A 41 9.30 4.92 -9.78
C THR A 41 9.94 3.60 -9.37
N ALA A 42 9.15 2.56 -9.10
CA ALA A 42 9.64 1.22 -8.77
C ALA A 42 10.49 0.63 -9.90
N GLY A 43 10.05 0.81 -11.15
CA GLY A 43 10.82 0.37 -12.32
C GLY A 43 12.19 1.03 -12.40
N GLU A 44 12.25 2.35 -12.18
CA GLU A 44 13.52 3.10 -12.20
C GLU A 44 14.43 2.72 -11.02
N LEU A 45 13.88 2.58 -9.81
CA LEU A 45 14.65 2.15 -8.64
C LEU A 45 15.21 0.72 -8.80
N LEU A 46 14.42 -0.20 -9.36
CA LEU A 46 14.87 -1.55 -9.69
C LEU A 46 15.98 -1.54 -10.74
N LYS A 47 15.79 -0.79 -11.83
CA LYS A 47 16.75 -0.70 -12.93
C LYS A 47 18.12 -0.18 -12.49
N ASN A 48 18.14 0.76 -11.53
CA ASN A 48 19.37 1.30 -10.97
C ASN A 48 19.92 0.49 -9.78
N GLY A 49 19.31 -0.64 -9.42
CA GLY A 49 19.74 -1.48 -8.30
C GLY A 49 19.59 -0.83 -6.92
N LEU A 50 18.73 0.19 -6.80
CA LEU A 50 18.50 0.93 -5.54
C LEU A 50 17.56 0.20 -4.58
N ILE A 51 16.80 -0.77 -5.09
CA ILE A 51 15.95 -1.69 -4.32
C ILE A 51 16.05 -3.10 -4.91
N SER A 52 15.92 -4.11 -4.06
CA SER A 52 15.79 -5.49 -4.52
C SER A 52 14.39 -5.77 -5.09
N ILE A 53 14.25 -6.84 -5.89
CA ILE A 53 12.95 -7.30 -6.41
C ILE A 53 11.98 -7.59 -5.27
N LYS A 54 12.46 -8.26 -4.23
CA LYS A 54 11.71 -8.58 -3.01
C LYS A 54 11.19 -7.31 -2.33
N GLU A 55 12.06 -6.34 -2.05
CA GLU A 55 11.66 -5.08 -1.43
C GLU A 55 10.68 -4.29 -2.30
N CYS A 56 10.89 -4.25 -3.61
CA CYS A 56 9.98 -3.58 -4.54
C CYS A 56 8.57 -4.15 -4.44
N LEU A 57 8.42 -5.47 -4.52
CA LEU A 57 7.12 -6.13 -4.48
C LEU A 57 6.43 -5.95 -3.13
N LEU A 58 7.17 -6.11 -2.03
CA LEU A 58 6.63 -5.88 -0.70
C LEU A 58 6.19 -4.42 -0.51
N ALA A 59 6.98 -3.45 -0.98
CA ALA A 59 6.64 -2.03 -0.93
C ALA A 59 5.38 -1.70 -1.72
N LEU A 60 5.23 -2.27 -2.93
CA LEU A 60 4.04 -2.08 -3.75
C LEU A 60 2.80 -2.73 -3.13
N LEU A 61 2.91 -3.89 -2.50
CA LEU A 61 1.80 -4.55 -1.80
C LEU A 61 1.31 -3.72 -0.60
N ILE A 62 2.25 -3.24 0.23
CA ILE A 62 1.93 -2.36 1.37
C ILE A 62 1.31 -1.06 0.87
N GLY A 63 1.94 -0.44 -0.13
CA GLY A 63 1.47 0.79 -0.76
C GLY A 63 0.06 0.66 -1.32
N ARG A 64 -0.26 -0.47 -1.95
CA ARG A 64 -1.60 -0.74 -2.48
C ARG A 64 -2.64 -0.87 -1.37
N LEU A 65 -2.33 -1.59 -0.29
CA LEU A 65 -3.25 -1.69 0.85
C LEU A 65 -3.56 -0.31 1.44
N LEU A 66 -2.54 0.53 1.59
CA LEU A 66 -2.72 1.91 2.07
C LEU A 66 -3.51 2.76 1.08
N PHE A 67 -3.22 2.70 -0.22
CA PHE A 67 -3.99 3.40 -1.25
C PHE A 67 -5.48 3.04 -1.18
N ILE A 68 -5.77 1.75 -1.10
CA ILE A 68 -7.13 1.22 -1.03
C ILE A 68 -7.87 1.80 0.19
N ILE A 69 -7.26 1.73 1.38
CA ILE A 69 -7.87 2.19 2.63
C ILE A 69 -8.02 3.72 2.68
N VAL A 70 -7.00 4.46 2.24
CA VAL A 70 -6.91 5.91 2.46
C VAL A 70 -7.54 6.71 1.32
N MET A 71 -7.32 6.29 0.07
CA MET A 71 -7.71 7.06 -1.11
C MET A 71 -8.91 6.44 -1.83
N ASP A 72 -8.84 5.15 -2.14
CA ASP A 72 -9.82 4.51 -3.04
C ASP A 72 -11.21 4.39 -2.40
N TYR A 73 -11.30 3.80 -1.21
CA TYR A 73 -12.59 3.58 -0.57
C TYR A 73 -13.38 4.84 -0.25
N PRO A 74 -12.80 5.87 0.42
CA PRO A 74 -13.57 7.05 0.78
C PRO A 74 -13.97 7.91 -0.42
N ARG A 75 -13.15 7.94 -1.48
CA ARG A 75 -13.30 8.92 -2.57
C ARG A 75 -13.85 8.33 -3.86
N HIS A 76 -13.70 7.02 -4.09
CA HIS A 76 -14.10 6.38 -5.34
C HIS A 76 -15.06 5.23 -5.11
N SER A 77 -14.65 4.19 -4.39
CA SER A 77 -15.40 2.94 -4.32
C SER A 77 -16.72 3.09 -3.55
N PHE A 78 -16.73 3.76 -2.40
CA PHE A 78 -17.98 3.94 -1.65
C PHE A 78 -19.02 4.82 -2.39
N PRO A 79 -18.70 6.01 -2.90
CA PRO A 79 -19.64 6.79 -3.72
C PRO A 79 -20.15 6.03 -4.95
N PHE A 80 -19.28 5.23 -5.59
CA PHE A 80 -19.65 4.38 -6.72
C PHE A 80 -20.72 3.36 -6.31
N TYR A 81 -20.49 2.57 -5.25
CA TYR A 81 -21.47 1.57 -4.81
C TYR A 81 -22.79 2.19 -4.32
N VAL A 82 -22.74 3.34 -3.66
CA VAL A 82 -23.95 4.07 -3.23
C VAL A 82 -24.79 4.57 -4.41
N SER A 83 -24.18 4.78 -5.57
CA SER A 83 -24.90 5.19 -6.79
C SER A 83 -25.80 4.08 -7.36
N PHE A 84 -25.52 2.81 -7.04
CA PHE A 84 -26.28 1.65 -7.53
C PHE A 84 -27.08 0.94 -6.43
N PHE A 85 -26.64 1.00 -5.17
CA PHE A 85 -27.22 0.24 -4.08
C PHE A 85 -27.66 1.13 -2.91
N PRO A 86 -28.62 0.68 -2.08
CA PRO A 86 -28.94 1.35 -0.83
C PRO A 86 -27.68 1.48 0.05
N VAL A 87 -27.53 2.63 0.73
CA VAL A 87 -26.32 2.97 1.52
C VAL A 87 -25.89 1.85 2.47
N LYS A 88 -26.86 1.18 3.13
CA LYS A 88 -26.58 0.05 4.04
C LYS A 88 -25.92 -1.14 3.35
N LEU A 89 -26.33 -1.44 2.10
CA LEU A 89 -25.75 -2.54 1.33
C LEU A 89 -24.38 -2.15 0.76
N ALA A 90 -24.27 -0.93 0.20
CA ALA A 90 -23.00 -0.39 -0.29
C ALA A 90 -21.92 -0.39 0.80
N PHE A 91 -22.26 0.04 2.02
CA PHE A 91 -21.34 0.02 3.16
C PHE A 91 -20.88 -1.40 3.52
N LYS A 92 -21.81 -2.38 3.56
CA LYS A 92 -21.46 -3.78 3.83
C LYS A 92 -20.52 -4.34 2.77
N LEU A 93 -20.79 -4.08 1.48
CA LEU A 93 -19.95 -4.54 0.37
C LEU A 93 -18.53 -3.99 0.49
N VAL A 94 -18.40 -2.66 0.64
CA VAL A 94 -17.11 -2.00 0.80
C VAL A 94 -16.35 -2.53 2.03
N THR A 95 -17.04 -2.72 3.15
CA THR A 95 -16.41 -3.24 4.37
C THR A 95 -15.88 -4.65 4.18
N ILE A 96 -16.64 -5.53 3.52
CA ILE A 96 -16.19 -6.89 3.21
C ILE A 96 -14.97 -6.85 2.30
N GLU A 97 -14.95 -5.98 1.29
CA GLU A 97 -13.83 -5.86 0.36
C GLU A 97 -12.56 -5.34 1.05
N ILE A 98 -12.69 -4.36 1.95
CA ILE A 98 -11.59 -3.90 2.83
C ILE A 98 -11.03 -5.07 3.62
N ILE A 99 -11.90 -5.83 4.29
CA ILE A 99 -11.50 -6.96 5.14
C ILE A 99 -10.75 -8.01 4.32
N ILE A 100 -11.27 -8.35 3.13
CA ILE A 100 -10.62 -9.29 2.22
C ILE A 100 -9.22 -8.80 1.85
N ASN A 101 -9.06 -7.53 1.47
CA ASN A 101 -7.76 -6.96 1.12
C ASN A 101 -6.79 -6.94 2.31
N ILE A 102 -7.27 -6.60 3.51
CA ILE A 102 -6.47 -6.60 4.74
C ILE A 102 -5.99 -8.01 5.09
N ILE A 103 -6.79 -9.05 4.84
CA ILE A 103 -6.41 -10.45 5.13
C ILE A 103 -5.48 -11.01 4.05
N ILE A 104 -5.78 -10.78 2.77
CA ILE A 104 -5.03 -11.34 1.65
C ILE A 104 -3.64 -10.69 1.53
N THR A 105 -3.52 -9.38 1.79
CA THR A 105 -2.25 -8.67 1.59
C THR A 105 -1.09 -9.24 2.42
N PRO A 106 -1.23 -9.49 3.74
CA PRO A 106 -0.20 -10.16 4.53
C PRO A 106 0.16 -11.56 4.02
N ILE A 107 -0.83 -12.33 3.54
CA ILE A 107 -0.59 -13.66 2.98
C ILE A 107 0.27 -13.54 1.72
N LEU A 108 -0.05 -12.60 0.81
CA LEU A 108 0.75 -12.34 -0.38
C LEU A 108 2.17 -11.86 -0.02
N MET A 109 2.32 -11.02 1.00
CA MET A 109 3.63 -10.58 1.48
C MET A 109 4.48 -11.76 1.97
N ILE A 110 3.89 -12.68 2.73
CA ILE A 110 4.57 -13.90 3.19
C ILE A 110 4.99 -14.76 1.99
N ILE A 111 4.09 -14.96 1.02
CA ILE A 111 4.41 -15.72 -0.20
C ILE A 111 5.58 -15.08 -0.94
N VAL A 112 5.55 -13.77 -1.16
CA VAL A 112 6.63 -13.02 -1.82
C VAL A 112 7.95 -13.17 -1.06
N TYR A 113 7.90 -13.06 0.27
CA TYR A 113 9.09 -13.17 1.11
C TYR A 113 9.80 -14.53 0.98
N PHE A 114 9.03 -15.62 0.86
CA PHE A 114 9.58 -16.98 0.74
C PHE A 114 9.89 -17.41 -0.71
N LEU A 115 9.07 -16.96 -1.68
CA LEU A 115 9.20 -17.40 -3.07
C LEU A 115 10.33 -16.67 -3.80
N ILE A 116 10.55 -15.40 -3.46
CA ILE A 116 11.54 -14.56 -4.12
C ILE A 116 12.79 -14.52 -3.25
N PRO A 117 13.99 -14.80 -3.80
CA PRO A 117 15.24 -14.74 -3.06
C PRO A 117 15.59 -13.31 -2.62
#